data_AF-A0A800D5Y9-F1
#
_entry.id   AF-A0A800D5Y9-F1
#
_cell.length_a   1.000
_cell.length_b   1.000
_cell.length_c   1.000
_cell.angle_alpha   90.00
_cell.angle_beta   90.00
_cell.angle_gamma   90.00
#
_symmetry.space_group_name_H-M   'P 1'
#
loop_
_entity.id
_entity.type
_entity.pdbx_description
1 polymer ?
#
loop_
_entity_poly.entity_id
_entity_poly.type
_entity_poly.pdbx_seq_one_letter_code
_entity_poly.pdbx_strand_id
1 'polypeptide(L)'
;MSSRLILTLFIGFAILVLFAPLPLHGGRPVERHLTLEARSFAFEPGVIQVNQGDRVILELESVDVTHGIYLDGYGVEAVSEPGHTARLEFVADRVGKFKYRCSMACGPLHPFMIGELIVRPNTPYWRAMALALLATVGSVVYLWHRSRIEQAPTNPGSQPAGRRIELTRIPFLKRLLQWRGFQPVLMLVTLFGFVLAVLTGLFGTPVGSRNFAIIFVWIVWWALLKIVLVPLTGRLWCTMCPIPAPGEWLQRRGILVRRGGKPLSLARKWPRKLDNVWLQNVGLLAVTIFSPVILTAPSVTGFVLLAFIVMAVVLSLVFERRVFCRYLCPVGGFIGLYSLVAPLELRVKDPGVCRQHREKECYLGSAEGYGCPWMVRPWRLRRNATCGLCTECL
;
A
#
# COMPACT_ATOMS: atom_id res chain seq x y z
N MET A 1 4.19 -10.95 40.13
CA MET A 1 2.99 -11.50 39.45
C MET A 1 3.49 -12.30 38.24
N SER A 2 2.94 -13.44 37.84
CA SER A 2 3.41 -14.06 36.58
C SER A 2 2.91 -13.25 35.39
N SER A 3 3.71 -13.06 34.34
CA SER A 3 3.25 -12.40 33.10
C SER A 3 2.01 -13.09 32.50
N ARG A 4 1.82 -14.39 32.81
CA ARG A 4 0.60 -15.14 32.46
C ARG A 4 -0.62 -14.69 33.26
N LEU A 5 -0.46 -14.34 34.55
CA LEU A 5 -1.54 -13.88 35.42
C LEU A 5 -2.07 -12.51 34.99
N ILE A 6 -1.16 -11.61 34.59
CA ILE A 6 -1.51 -10.29 34.04
C ILE A 6 -2.36 -10.48 32.77
N LEU A 7 -1.91 -11.32 31.84
CA LEU A 7 -2.64 -11.59 30.61
C LEU A 7 -4.03 -12.18 30.88
N THR A 8 -4.16 -13.15 31.78
CA THR A 8 -5.46 -13.75 32.13
C THR A 8 -6.42 -12.76 32.78
N LEU A 9 -5.93 -11.83 33.62
CA LEU A 9 -6.76 -10.81 34.25
C LEU A 9 -7.32 -9.82 33.22
N PHE A 10 -6.48 -9.35 32.30
CA PHE A 10 -6.91 -8.44 31.24
C PHE A 10 -7.87 -9.12 30.25
N ILE A 11 -7.64 -10.39 29.90
CA ILE A 11 -8.59 -11.18 29.10
C ILE A 11 -9.93 -11.34 29.85
N GLY A 12 -9.91 -11.63 31.14
CA GLY A 12 -11.12 -11.76 31.96
C GLY A 12 -11.95 -10.48 32.01
N PHE A 13 -11.31 -9.32 32.18
CA PHE A 13 -12.02 -8.04 32.17
C PHE A 13 -12.51 -7.66 30.77
N ALA A 14 -11.78 -8.00 29.70
CA ALA A 14 -12.27 -7.81 28.34
C ALA A 14 -13.58 -8.59 28.09
N ILE A 15 -13.64 -9.84 28.55
CA ILE A 15 -14.86 -10.67 28.49
C ILE A 15 -15.99 -10.02 29.31
N LEU A 16 -15.71 -9.52 30.51
CA LEU A 16 -16.69 -8.80 31.32
C LEU A 16 -17.27 -7.59 30.59
N VAL A 17 -16.43 -6.74 29.97
CA VAL A 17 -16.87 -5.55 29.22
C VAL A 17 -17.72 -5.92 27.99
N LEU A 18 -17.40 -7.04 27.33
CA LEU A 18 -18.13 -7.53 26.16
C LEU A 18 -19.56 -7.98 26.51
N PHE A 19 -19.72 -8.70 27.62
CA PHE A 19 -20.96 -9.41 27.93
C PHE A 19 -21.77 -8.83 29.08
N ALA A 20 -21.23 -7.92 29.89
CA ALA A 20 -21.98 -7.29 30.96
C ALA A 20 -23.18 -6.49 30.40
N PRO A 21 -24.41 -6.72 30.91
CA PRO A 21 -25.55 -5.90 30.57
C PRO A 21 -25.35 -4.49 31.15
N LEU A 22 -25.26 -3.49 30.29
CA LEU A 22 -25.21 -2.09 30.71
C LEU A 22 -26.65 -1.59 30.90
N PRO A 23 -27.00 -1.01 32.06
CA PRO A 23 -28.33 -0.48 32.33
C PRO A 23 -28.52 0.89 31.64
N LEU A 24 -28.30 0.93 30.33
CA LEU A 24 -28.52 2.12 29.53
C LEU A 24 -29.94 2.04 28.99
N HIS A 25 -30.84 2.83 29.57
CA HIS A 25 -32.22 2.93 29.09
C HIS A 25 -32.27 3.97 27.98
N GLY A 26 -32.73 3.56 26.79
CA GLY A 26 -33.27 4.50 25.81
C GLY A 26 -34.48 5.20 26.43
N GLY A 27 -34.66 6.50 26.16
CA GLY A 27 -35.88 7.20 26.58
C GLY A 27 -37.15 6.47 26.07
N ARG A 28 -38.33 6.82 26.61
CA ARG A 28 -39.58 6.25 26.12
C ARG A 28 -39.69 6.44 24.59
N PRO A 29 -40.12 5.42 23.82
CA PRO A 29 -40.34 5.55 22.39
C PRO A 29 -41.26 6.73 22.06
N VAL A 30 -40.83 7.61 21.16
CA VAL A 30 -41.64 8.72 20.64
C VAL A 30 -41.60 8.71 19.12
N GLU A 31 -42.66 9.23 18.48
CA GLU A 31 -42.65 9.52 17.05
C GLU A 31 -41.87 10.81 16.78
N ARG A 32 -40.89 10.75 15.88
CA ARG A 32 -40.04 11.89 15.49
C ARG A 32 -40.20 12.19 14.02
N HIS A 33 -40.53 13.44 13.72
CA HIS A 33 -40.56 13.99 12.38
C HIS A 33 -39.28 14.81 12.17
N LEU A 34 -38.49 14.44 11.17
CA LEU A 34 -37.19 15.04 10.90
C LEU A 34 -37.09 15.40 9.42
N THR A 35 -36.59 16.60 9.11
CA THR A 35 -36.28 17.01 7.75
C THR A 35 -34.78 16.83 7.50
N LEU A 36 -34.44 16.28 6.34
CA LEU A 36 -33.08 16.04 5.89
C LEU A 36 -32.89 16.69 4.52
N GLU A 37 -32.09 17.74 4.47
CA GLU A 37 -31.70 18.39 3.23
C GLU A 37 -30.52 17.66 2.61
N ALA A 38 -30.62 17.36 1.32
CA ALA A 38 -29.57 16.79 0.49
C ALA A 38 -29.07 17.85 -0.51
N ARG A 39 -27.79 18.19 -0.38
CA ARG A 39 -27.07 19.06 -1.31
C ARG A 39 -25.85 18.33 -1.87
N SER A 40 -25.18 18.95 -2.84
CA SER A 40 -23.96 18.45 -3.47
C SER A 40 -22.98 17.91 -2.44
N PHE A 41 -22.93 16.58 -2.38
CA PHE A 41 -22.01 15.77 -1.58
C PHE A 41 -22.18 15.84 -0.05
N ALA A 42 -23.29 16.37 0.47
CA ALA A 42 -23.54 16.48 1.91
C ALA A 42 -25.02 16.37 2.27
N PHE A 43 -25.29 15.85 3.48
CA PHE A 43 -26.60 15.84 4.10
C PHE A 43 -26.63 16.82 5.28
N GLU A 44 -27.76 17.49 5.48
CA GLU A 44 -28.00 18.42 6.58
C GLU A 44 -29.33 18.11 7.28
N PRO A 45 -29.32 17.68 8.56
CA PRO A 45 -28.15 17.47 9.41
C PRO A 45 -27.28 16.28 8.96
N GLY A 46 -25.96 16.41 9.12
CA GLY A 46 -25.02 15.31 8.85
C GLY A 46 -25.05 14.21 9.92
N VAL A 47 -25.63 14.49 11.08
CA VAL A 47 -25.80 13.54 12.19
C VAL A 47 -27.21 13.65 12.76
N ILE A 48 -27.95 12.54 12.71
CA ILE A 48 -29.29 12.39 13.31
C ILE A 48 -29.17 11.59 14.60
N GLN A 49 -29.77 12.04 15.69
CA GLN A 49 -29.76 11.33 16.98
C GLN A 49 -31.18 10.99 17.44
N VAL A 50 -31.44 9.70 17.67
CA VAL A 50 -32.73 9.17 18.11
C VAL A 50 -32.55 8.18 19.25
N ASN A 51 -33.62 7.84 19.97
CA ASN A 51 -33.59 6.80 20.99
C ASN A 51 -34.01 5.46 20.40
N GLN A 52 -33.55 4.38 21.04
CA GLN A 52 -34.02 3.04 20.72
C GLN A 52 -35.54 2.96 20.87
N GLY A 53 -36.21 2.47 19.84
CA GLY A 53 -37.66 2.33 19.77
C GLY A 53 -38.40 3.54 19.18
N ASP A 54 -37.73 4.68 18.97
CA ASP A 54 -38.37 5.83 18.32
C ASP A 54 -38.87 5.46 16.91
N ARG A 55 -40.08 5.91 16.56
CA ARG A 55 -40.59 5.83 15.18
C ARG A 55 -40.13 7.08 14.45
N VAL A 56 -39.25 6.92 13.48
CA VAL A 56 -38.64 8.04 12.76
C VAL A 56 -39.31 8.17 11.41
N ILE A 57 -39.86 9.36 11.17
CA ILE A 57 -40.41 9.81 9.90
C ILE A 57 -39.44 10.88 9.39
N LEU A 58 -38.70 10.54 8.35
CA LEU A 58 -37.67 11.38 7.75
C LEU A 58 -38.14 11.89 6.40
N GLU A 59 -38.21 13.21 6.25
CA GLU A 59 -38.53 13.88 4.99
C GLU A 59 -37.23 14.33 4.34
N LEU A 60 -36.88 13.69 3.22
CA LEU A 60 -35.73 14.03 2.40
C LEU A 60 -36.13 15.12 1.40
N GLU A 61 -35.40 16.22 1.40
CA GLU A 61 -35.53 17.31 0.43
C GLU A 61 -34.22 17.49 -0.33
N SER A 62 -34.26 17.45 -1.65
CA SER A 62 -33.12 17.80 -2.49
C SER A 62 -33.15 19.27 -2.90
N VAL A 63 -32.02 19.97 -2.72
CA VAL A 63 -31.89 21.40 -3.07
C VAL A 63 -31.21 21.66 -4.42
N ASP A 64 -30.58 20.67 -5.04
CA ASP A 64 -29.80 20.87 -6.28
C ASP A 64 -30.05 19.82 -7.37
N VAL A 65 -29.68 18.56 -7.14
CA VAL A 65 -29.83 17.45 -8.10
C VAL A 65 -30.56 16.28 -7.45
N THR A 66 -31.07 15.33 -8.22
CA THR A 66 -31.71 14.15 -7.62
C THR A 66 -30.76 13.41 -6.68
N HIS A 67 -31.13 13.36 -5.40
CA HIS A 67 -30.42 12.62 -4.37
C HIS A 67 -31.28 11.47 -3.87
N GLY A 68 -30.60 10.44 -3.40
CA GLY A 68 -31.26 9.38 -2.65
C GLY A 68 -30.72 9.31 -1.23
N ILE A 69 -31.45 8.64 -0.36
CA ILE A 69 -30.97 8.20 0.93
C ILE A 69 -31.13 6.68 1.00
N TYR A 70 -30.07 6.00 1.41
CA TYR A 70 -30.11 4.60 1.81
C TYR A 70 -29.57 4.49 3.22
N LEU A 71 -30.37 3.98 4.15
CA LEU A 71 -29.98 3.82 5.55
C LEU A 71 -29.42 2.40 5.78
N ASP A 72 -28.10 2.32 5.96
CA ASP A 72 -27.40 1.06 6.21
C ASP A 72 -27.89 0.42 7.52
N GLY A 73 -28.07 -0.90 7.50
CA GLY A 73 -28.62 -1.67 8.62
C GLY A 73 -30.13 -1.78 8.59
N TYR A 74 -30.86 -0.71 8.25
CA TYR A 74 -32.32 -0.71 8.15
C TYR A 74 -32.84 -1.14 6.79
N GLY A 75 -32.04 -0.97 5.73
CA GLY A 75 -32.42 -1.40 4.37
C GLY A 75 -33.57 -0.59 3.79
N VAL A 76 -33.80 0.61 4.33
CA VAL A 76 -34.82 1.55 3.86
C VAL A 76 -34.16 2.59 2.96
N GLU A 77 -34.85 2.97 1.90
CA GLU A 77 -34.38 3.93 0.92
C GLU A 77 -35.48 4.86 0.43
N ALA A 78 -35.09 6.07 0.03
CA ALA A 78 -35.98 7.05 -0.60
C ALA A 78 -35.17 7.90 -1.59
N VAL A 79 -35.83 8.44 -2.61
CA VAL A 79 -35.22 9.30 -3.63
C VAL A 79 -36.04 10.58 -3.74
N SER A 80 -35.37 11.73 -3.67
CA SER A 80 -35.97 13.07 -3.78
C SER A 80 -35.39 13.79 -4.99
N GLU A 81 -36.30 14.30 -5.82
CA GLU A 81 -35.99 15.23 -6.90
C GLU A 81 -36.10 16.67 -6.40
N PRO A 82 -35.35 17.64 -6.97
CA PRO A 82 -35.45 19.03 -6.57
C PRO A 82 -36.90 19.55 -6.65
N GLY A 83 -37.41 20.07 -5.54
CA GLY A 83 -38.80 20.54 -5.41
C GLY A 83 -39.82 19.46 -5.02
N HIS A 84 -39.40 18.21 -4.82
CA HIS A 84 -40.25 17.12 -4.35
C HIS A 84 -39.67 16.45 -3.11
N THR A 85 -40.42 16.45 -2.01
CA THR A 85 -40.03 15.78 -0.76
C THR A 85 -40.32 14.29 -0.82
N ALA A 86 -39.34 13.47 -0.43
CA ALA A 86 -39.51 12.03 -0.30
C ALA A 86 -39.57 11.63 1.18
N ARG A 87 -40.44 10.69 1.55
CA ARG A 87 -40.64 10.28 2.94
C ARG A 87 -40.09 8.88 3.20
N LEU A 88 -39.37 8.73 4.30
CA LEU A 88 -38.78 7.49 4.78
C LEU A 88 -39.27 7.22 6.20
N GLU A 89 -39.82 6.04 6.46
CA GLU A 89 -40.27 5.64 7.79
C GLU A 89 -39.56 4.39 8.28
N PHE A 90 -39.08 4.41 9.52
CA PHE A 90 -38.54 3.23 10.18
C PHE A 90 -38.65 3.34 11.70
N VAL A 91 -38.54 2.19 12.38
CA VAL A 91 -38.45 2.13 13.85
C VAL A 91 -36.99 1.90 14.23
N ALA A 92 -36.43 2.75 15.09
CA ALA A 92 -35.05 2.69 15.52
C ALA A 92 -34.81 1.55 16.55
N ASP A 93 -34.99 0.31 16.14
CA ASP A 93 -34.97 -0.89 17.01
C ASP A 93 -33.57 -1.30 17.49
N ARG A 94 -32.54 -1.02 16.69
CA ARG A 94 -31.15 -1.39 16.93
C ARG A 94 -30.33 -0.23 17.44
N VAL A 95 -29.66 -0.42 18.58
CA VAL A 95 -28.74 0.56 19.15
C VAL A 95 -27.42 0.61 18.40
N GLY A 96 -26.85 1.80 18.25
CA GLY A 96 -25.53 1.98 17.64
C GLY A 96 -25.46 3.15 16.67
N LYS A 97 -24.42 3.14 15.85
CA LYS A 97 -24.13 4.14 14.83
C LYS A 97 -24.32 3.52 13.45
N PHE A 98 -25.28 4.04 12.70
CA PHE A 98 -25.59 3.64 11.33
C PHE A 98 -25.20 4.76 10.38
N LYS A 99 -24.87 4.40 9.15
CA LYS A 99 -24.58 5.37 8.09
C LYS A 99 -25.78 5.45 7.17
N TYR A 100 -26.10 6.65 6.73
CA TYR A 100 -26.94 6.82 5.54
C TYR A 100 -26.09 7.42 4.44
N ARG A 101 -26.28 6.92 3.22
CA ARG A 101 -25.48 7.27 2.04
C ARG A 101 -26.39 7.66 0.90
N CYS A 102 -25.85 8.43 -0.04
CA CYS A 102 -26.58 8.70 -1.27
C CYS A 102 -26.74 7.41 -2.09
N SER A 103 -27.97 7.05 -2.48
CA SER A 103 -28.25 5.90 -3.35
C SER A 103 -28.25 6.23 -4.85
N MET A 104 -28.25 7.53 -5.19
CA MET A 104 -28.28 8.03 -6.55
C MET A 104 -26.95 8.68 -6.93
N ALA A 105 -26.43 8.37 -8.12
CA ALA A 105 -25.18 8.95 -8.60
C ALA A 105 -25.31 10.47 -8.82
N CYS A 106 -24.92 11.27 -7.81
CA CYS A 106 -25.14 12.71 -7.77
C CYS A 106 -23.93 13.58 -8.17
N GLY A 107 -22.81 12.96 -8.58
CA GLY A 107 -21.63 13.66 -9.09
C GLY A 107 -20.29 13.03 -8.66
N PRO A 108 -19.16 13.73 -8.89
CA PRO A 108 -17.80 13.16 -8.69
C PRO A 108 -17.50 12.72 -7.26
N LEU A 109 -18.04 13.42 -6.26
CA LEU A 109 -17.83 13.10 -4.84
C LEU A 109 -18.99 12.29 -4.24
N HIS A 110 -19.86 11.70 -5.06
CA HIS A 110 -20.96 10.83 -4.63
C HIS A 110 -20.53 9.75 -3.61
N PRO A 111 -19.40 9.03 -3.75
CA PRO A 111 -18.98 8.02 -2.77
C PRO A 111 -18.69 8.56 -1.36
N PHE A 112 -18.52 9.87 -1.21
CA PHE A 112 -18.22 10.54 0.05
C PHE A 112 -19.45 11.22 0.68
N MET A 113 -20.61 11.20 0.00
CA MET A 113 -21.87 11.76 0.49
C MET A 113 -22.51 10.81 1.52
N ILE A 114 -22.13 10.98 2.79
CA ILE A 114 -22.50 10.10 3.89
C ILE A 114 -22.91 10.96 5.09
N GLY A 115 -23.98 10.56 5.79
CA GLY A 115 -24.33 11.05 7.12
C GLY A 115 -24.50 9.91 8.13
N GLU A 116 -24.77 10.25 9.38
CA GLU A 116 -24.73 9.31 10.50
C GLU A 116 -26.01 9.34 11.33
N LEU A 117 -26.63 8.17 11.53
CA LEU A 117 -27.74 7.98 12.47
C LEU A 117 -27.21 7.35 13.76
N ILE A 118 -27.38 8.02 14.90
CA ILE A 118 -27.00 7.53 16.22
C ILE A 118 -28.26 7.16 16.99
N VAL A 119 -28.46 5.86 17.21
CA VAL A 119 -29.54 5.32 18.03
C VAL A 119 -29.02 5.11 19.46
N ARG A 120 -29.49 5.94 20.39
CA ARG A 120 -29.10 5.89 21.80
C ARG A 120 -29.83 4.76 22.52
N PRO A 121 -29.17 4.10 23.49
CA PRO A 121 -27.78 4.33 23.93
C PRO A 121 -26.76 3.67 23.00
N ASN A 122 -25.68 4.38 22.63
CA ASN A 122 -24.62 3.85 21.78
C ASN A 122 -23.69 2.89 22.56
N THR A 123 -24.25 1.78 23.04
CA THR A 123 -23.53 0.76 23.82
C THR A 123 -22.33 0.16 23.08
N PRO A 124 -22.34 -0.05 21.74
CA PRO A 124 -21.18 -0.57 21.03
C PRO A 124 -19.96 0.35 21.12
N TYR A 125 -20.17 1.68 21.05
CA TYR A 125 -19.09 2.65 21.16
C TYR A 125 -18.42 2.63 22.54
N TRP A 126 -19.22 2.65 23.62
CA TRP A 126 -18.68 2.63 24.99
C TRP A 126 -17.94 1.33 25.30
N ARG A 127 -18.45 0.18 24.80
CA ARG A 127 -17.75 -1.10 24.89
C ARG A 127 -16.42 -1.07 24.14
N ALA A 128 -16.40 -0.56 22.91
CA ALA A 128 -15.17 -0.44 22.12
C ALA A 128 -14.14 0.46 22.82
N MET A 129 -14.57 1.59 23.40
CA MET A 129 -13.69 2.50 24.14
C MET A 129 -13.10 1.82 25.38
N ALA A 130 -13.92 1.12 26.16
CA ALA A 130 -13.47 0.40 27.35
C ALA A 130 -12.49 -0.73 26.99
N LEU A 131 -12.74 -1.49 25.93
CA LEU A 131 -11.83 -2.53 25.44
C LEU A 131 -10.50 -1.95 24.93
N ALA A 132 -10.54 -0.83 24.21
CA ALA A 132 -9.34 -0.17 23.70
C ALA A 132 -8.46 0.36 24.84
N LEU A 133 -9.08 1.02 25.83
CA LEU A 133 -8.40 1.49 27.04
C LEU A 133 -7.77 0.30 27.77
N LEU A 134 -8.54 -0.77 27.96
CA LEU A 134 -8.08 -1.96 28.62
C LEU A 134 -6.91 -2.64 27.90
N ALA A 135 -6.98 -2.79 26.58
CA ALA A 135 -5.91 -3.36 25.78
C ALA A 135 -4.64 -2.51 25.86
N THR A 136 -4.78 -1.19 25.87
CA THR A 136 -3.65 -0.25 25.97
C THR A 136 -2.99 -0.34 27.34
N VAL A 137 -3.78 -0.22 28.42
CA VAL A 137 -3.29 -0.35 29.80
C VAL A 137 -2.68 -1.73 30.03
N GLY A 138 -3.36 -2.79 29.59
CA GLY A 138 -2.87 -4.16 29.70
C GLY A 138 -1.56 -4.39 28.97
N SER A 139 -1.41 -3.83 27.76
CA SER A 139 -0.16 -3.89 27.00
C SER A 139 0.97 -3.15 27.70
N VAL A 140 0.71 -1.94 28.23
CA VAL A 140 1.71 -1.17 28.99
C VAL A 140 2.12 -1.90 30.26
N VAL A 141 1.17 -2.41 31.05
CA VAL A 141 1.43 -3.16 32.28
C VAL A 141 2.20 -4.45 31.98
N TYR A 142 1.80 -5.19 30.94
CA TYR A 142 2.47 -6.41 30.51
C TYR A 142 3.91 -6.14 30.07
N LEU A 143 4.13 -5.14 29.21
CA LEU A 143 5.46 -4.78 28.71
C LEU A 143 6.34 -4.22 29.82
N TRP A 144 5.81 -3.39 30.71
CA TRP A 144 6.52 -2.85 31.86
C TRP A 144 6.96 -3.98 32.81
N HIS A 145 6.03 -4.89 33.15
CA HIS A 145 6.34 -6.04 33.98
C HIS A 145 7.34 -7.00 33.31
N ARG A 146 7.23 -7.21 32.00
CA ARG A 146 8.16 -8.03 31.23
C ARG A 146 9.56 -7.40 31.16
N SER A 147 9.66 -6.09 30.94
CA SER A 147 10.93 -5.36 30.91
C SER A 147 11.67 -5.38 32.26
N ARG A 148 10.93 -5.47 33.36
CA ARG A 148 11.49 -5.65 34.72
C ARG A 148 12.06 -7.05 34.95
N ILE A 149 11.52 -8.07 34.27
CA ILE A 149 11.94 -9.46 34.38
C ILE A 149 13.06 -9.79 33.38
N GLU A 150 13.03 -9.23 32.18
CA GLU A 150 13.97 -9.52 31.07
C GLU A 150 15.25 -8.66 31.10
N GLN A 151 15.70 -8.14 32.25
CA GLN A 151 17.02 -7.51 32.40
C GLN A 151 18.20 -8.52 32.31
N ALA A 152 18.08 -9.55 31.48
CA ALA A 152 19.22 -10.34 31.02
C ALA A 152 19.72 -9.73 29.69
N PRO A 153 21.01 -9.36 29.57
CA PRO A 153 21.53 -8.70 28.39
C PRO A 153 21.53 -9.68 27.21
N THR A 154 20.55 -9.53 26.31
CA THR A 154 20.59 -10.19 25.01
C THR A 154 21.26 -9.26 24.01
N ASN A 155 22.49 -9.60 23.62
CA ASN A 155 23.24 -8.89 22.58
C ASN A 155 22.42 -8.85 21.28
N PRO A 156 22.03 -7.67 20.75
CA PRO A 156 21.24 -7.56 19.51
C PRO A 156 22.03 -7.89 18.23
N GLY A 157 23.23 -8.45 18.33
CA GLY A 157 24.21 -8.53 17.25
C GLY A 157 24.40 -9.91 16.60
N SER A 158 23.94 -10.98 17.23
CA SER A 158 24.15 -12.34 16.73
C SER A 158 22.82 -13.06 16.54
N GLN A 159 22.14 -12.74 15.45
CA GLN A 159 21.15 -13.67 14.90
C GLN A 159 21.91 -14.98 14.61
N PRO A 160 21.54 -16.11 15.23
CA PRO A 160 22.12 -17.40 14.87
C PRO A 160 21.82 -17.63 13.39
N ALA A 161 22.76 -18.25 12.69
CA ALA A 161 22.59 -18.66 11.30
C ALA A 161 21.45 -19.68 11.20
N GLY A 162 20.20 -19.20 11.17
CA GLY A 162 19.07 -20.02 10.77
C GLY A 162 19.38 -20.66 9.42
N ARG A 163 19.02 -21.93 9.24
CA ARG A 163 19.25 -22.72 8.03
C ARG A 163 18.87 -21.92 6.77
N ARG A 164 19.84 -21.22 6.17
CA ARG A 164 19.66 -20.58 4.87
C ARG A 164 19.67 -21.69 3.84
N ILE A 165 18.55 -21.85 3.13
CA ILE A 165 18.46 -22.81 2.04
C ILE A 165 19.01 -22.14 0.78
N GLU A 166 19.97 -22.78 0.14
CA GLU A 166 20.53 -22.28 -1.12
C GLU A 166 19.59 -22.64 -2.29
N LEU A 167 18.85 -21.66 -2.80
CA LEU A 167 17.92 -21.84 -3.91
C LEU A 167 18.61 -22.30 -5.21
N THR A 168 19.87 -21.93 -5.43
CA THR A 168 20.67 -22.33 -6.60
C THR A 168 21.10 -23.80 -6.59
N ARG A 169 20.77 -24.57 -5.54
CA ARG A 169 20.92 -26.03 -5.55
C ARG A 169 19.91 -26.72 -6.47
N ILE A 170 18.76 -26.11 -6.69
CA ILE A 170 17.74 -26.63 -7.60
C ILE A 170 18.19 -26.30 -9.05
N PRO A 171 18.45 -27.30 -9.91
CA PRO A 171 19.11 -27.09 -11.20
C PRO A 171 18.27 -26.26 -12.17
N PHE A 172 16.94 -26.44 -12.16
CA PHE A 172 16.01 -25.63 -12.95
C PHE A 172 16.09 -24.15 -12.55
N LEU A 173 16.02 -23.87 -11.25
CA LEU A 173 16.03 -22.49 -10.74
C LEU A 173 17.38 -21.81 -10.97
N LYS A 174 18.49 -22.55 -10.80
CA LYS A 174 19.83 -22.06 -11.15
C LYS A 174 19.90 -21.68 -12.63
N ARG A 175 19.46 -22.56 -13.53
CA ARG A 175 19.46 -22.31 -14.98
C ARG A 175 18.59 -21.11 -15.34
N LEU A 176 17.43 -20.96 -14.70
CA LEU A 176 16.53 -19.83 -14.91
C LEU A 176 17.14 -18.51 -14.43
N LEU A 177 17.71 -18.46 -13.22
CA LEU A 177 18.29 -17.24 -12.66
C LEU A 177 19.60 -16.79 -13.35
N GLN A 178 20.37 -17.75 -13.89
CA GLN A 178 21.60 -17.49 -14.66
C GLN A 178 21.31 -17.26 -16.14
N TRP A 179 20.07 -17.46 -16.61
CA TRP A 179 19.72 -17.20 -18.00
C TRP A 179 19.73 -15.69 -18.26
N ARG A 180 20.55 -15.25 -19.22
CA ARG A 180 20.67 -13.83 -19.58
C ARG A 180 19.37 -13.17 -20.03
N GLY A 181 18.45 -13.96 -20.57
CA GLY A 181 17.12 -13.50 -20.96
C GLY A 181 16.18 -13.25 -19.78
N PHE A 182 16.48 -13.77 -18.59
CA PHE A 182 15.57 -13.78 -17.44
C PHE A 182 15.05 -12.39 -17.10
N GLN A 183 15.96 -11.44 -16.86
CA GLN A 183 15.59 -10.07 -16.55
C GLN A 183 14.93 -9.32 -17.72
N PRO A 184 15.55 -9.21 -18.92
CA PRO A 184 14.99 -8.41 -20.01
C PRO A 184 13.67 -8.95 -20.53
N VAL A 185 13.43 -10.27 -20.52
CA VAL A 185 12.13 -10.85 -20.93
C VAL A 185 11.03 -10.46 -19.95
N LEU A 186 11.27 -10.55 -18.64
CA LEU A 186 10.31 -10.10 -17.63
C LEU A 186 10.03 -8.59 -17.72
N MET A 187 11.06 -7.80 -17.97
CA MET A 187 10.92 -6.37 -18.21
C MET A 187 10.13 -6.07 -19.49
N LEU A 188 10.32 -6.82 -20.56
CA LEU A 188 9.62 -6.60 -21.83
C LEU A 188 8.12 -6.93 -21.71
N VAL A 189 7.78 -8.05 -21.05
CA VAL A 189 6.39 -8.45 -20.79
C VAL A 189 5.67 -7.40 -19.94
N THR A 190 6.30 -6.94 -18.85
CA THR A 190 5.71 -5.91 -17.99
C THR A 190 5.71 -4.54 -18.65
N LEU A 191 6.68 -4.22 -19.51
CA LEU A 191 6.74 -2.97 -20.25
C LEU A 191 5.59 -2.88 -21.25
N PHE A 192 5.24 -3.97 -21.93
CA PHE A 192 4.04 -4.02 -22.77
C PHE A 192 2.78 -3.67 -21.97
N GLY A 193 2.57 -4.33 -20.82
CA GLY A 193 1.43 -4.02 -19.95
C GLY A 193 1.45 -2.59 -19.41
N PHE A 194 2.63 -2.05 -19.10
CA PHE A 194 2.81 -0.68 -18.63
C PHE A 194 2.51 0.35 -19.72
N VAL A 195 2.98 0.13 -20.96
CA VAL A 195 2.66 0.98 -22.11
C VAL A 195 1.15 0.95 -22.39
N LEU A 196 0.53 -0.24 -22.34
CA LEU A 196 -0.92 -0.37 -22.47
C LEU A 196 -1.65 0.42 -21.37
N ALA A 197 -1.18 0.36 -20.12
CA ALA A 197 -1.73 1.15 -19.02
C ALA A 197 -1.56 2.66 -19.22
N VAL A 198 -0.43 3.12 -19.75
CA VAL A 198 -0.22 4.55 -20.08
C VAL A 198 -1.17 4.98 -21.20
N LEU A 199 -1.26 4.22 -22.29
CA LEU A 199 -2.11 4.55 -23.44
C LEU A 199 -3.59 4.55 -23.07
N THR A 200 -4.04 3.52 -22.34
CA THR A 200 -5.44 3.44 -21.87
C THR A 200 -5.75 4.45 -20.77
N GLY A 201 -4.77 4.85 -19.96
CA GLY A 201 -4.94 5.94 -19.00
C GLY A 201 -5.16 7.29 -19.70
N LEU A 202 -4.36 7.59 -20.73
CA LEU A 202 -4.40 8.89 -21.43
C LEU A 202 -5.54 9.00 -22.45
N PHE A 203 -5.79 7.94 -23.22
CA PHE A 203 -6.72 7.96 -24.36
C PHE A 203 -7.94 7.04 -24.17
N GLY A 204 -7.99 6.27 -23.08
CA GLY A 204 -9.10 5.35 -22.81
C GLY A 204 -10.29 6.03 -22.16
N THR A 205 -11.17 5.21 -21.59
CA THR A 205 -12.40 5.68 -20.95
C THR A 205 -12.10 6.55 -19.73
N PRO A 206 -12.80 7.68 -19.50
CA PRO A 206 -12.58 8.53 -18.34
C PRO A 206 -13.09 7.90 -17.04
N VAL A 207 -13.91 6.86 -17.14
CA VAL A 207 -14.49 6.14 -15.99
C VAL A 207 -13.49 5.11 -15.47
N GLY A 208 -12.93 5.34 -14.27
CA GLY A 208 -11.89 4.49 -13.68
C GLY A 208 -12.24 3.02 -13.57
N SER A 209 -13.49 2.66 -13.23
CA SER A 209 -13.93 1.25 -13.12
C SER A 209 -14.02 0.50 -14.45
N ARG A 210 -13.98 1.22 -15.58
CA ARG A 210 -13.95 0.64 -16.94
C ARG A 210 -12.62 0.89 -17.64
N ASN A 211 -11.64 1.46 -16.94
CA ASN A 211 -10.34 1.78 -17.51
C ASN A 211 -9.32 0.71 -17.15
N PHE A 212 -8.68 0.13 -18.16
CA PHE A 212 -7.66 -0.91 -17.98
C PHE A 212 -6.52 -0.46 -17.06
N ALA A 213 -6.05 0.79 -17.20
CA ALA A 213 -4.94 1.31 -16.41
C ALA A 213 -5.26 1.27 -14.91
N ILE A 214 -6.47 1.70 -14.52
CA ILE A 214 -6.87 1.73 -13.12
C ILE A 214 -7.03 0.32 -12.56
N ILE A 215 -7.78 -0.53 -13.26
CA ILE A 215 -8.05 -1.90 -12.80
C ILE A 215 -6.74 -2.70 -12.71
N PHE A 216 -5.94 -2.69 -13.77
CA PHE A 216 -4.73 -3.50 -13.82
C PHE A 216 -3.66 -2.98 -12.86
N VAL A 217 -3.32 -1.69 -12.87
CA VAL A 217 -2.21 -1.15 -12.08
C VAL A 217 -2.55 -1.09 -10.59
N TRP A 218 -3.75 -0.64 -10.25
CA TRP A 218 -4.08 -0.30 -8.86
C TRP A 218 -4.93 -1.35 -8.13
N ILE A 219 -5.67 -2.18 -8.85
CA ILE A 219 -6.45 -3.26 -8.23
C ILE A 219 -5.65 -4.56 -8.31
N VAL A 220 -5.43 -5.08 -9.51
CA VAL A 220 -4.80 -6.40 -9.71
C VAL A 220 -3.32 -6.37 -9.31
N TRP A 221 -2.54 -5.48 -9.92
CA TRP A 221 -1.10 -5.45 -9.75
C TRP A 221 -0.69 -5.02 -8.35
N TRP A 222 -1.37 -4.01 -7.79
CA TRP A 222 -1.08 -3.52 -6.44
C TRP A 222 -1.41 -4.56 -5.37
N ALA A 223 -2.51 -5.30 -5.53
CA ALA A 223 -2.84 -6.42 -4.65
C ALA A 223 -1.79 -7.53 -4.74
N LEU A 224 -1.40 -7.92 -5.96
CA LEU A 224 -0.35 -8.92 -6.18
C LEU A 224 0.98 -8.49 -5.53
N LEU A 225 1.37 -7.22 -5.70
CA LEU A 225 2.58 -6.66 -5.13
C LEU A 225 2.56 -6.72 -3.59
N LYS A 226 1.47 -6.25 -2.97
CA LYS A 226 1.37 -6.15 -1.50
C LYS A 226 1.15 -7.48 -0.81
N ILE A 227 0.32 -8.34 -1.38
CA ILE A 227 -0.10 -9.60 -0.74
C ILE A 227 0.92 -10.71 -1.01
N VAL A 228 1.53 -10.74 -2.19
CA VAL A 228 2.38 -11.87 -2.63
C VAL A 228 3.84 -11.47 -2.75
N LEU A 229 4.18 -10.50 -3.62
CA LEU A 229 5.60 -10.25 -3.94
C LEU A 229 6.37 -9.67 -2.76
N VAL A 230 5.84 -8.65 -2.09
CA VAL A 230 6.55 -7.96 -1.01
C VAL A 230 6.81 -8.88 0.19
N PRO A 231 5.83 -9.65 0.72
CA PRO A 231 6.07 -10.55 1.85
C PRO A 231 6.99 -11.72 1.50
N LEU A 232 6.83 -12.34 0.33
CA LEU A 232 7.54 -13.58 -0.02
C LEU A 232 8.90 -13.35 -0.67
N THR A 233 9.04 -12.31 -1.48
CA THR A 233 10.22 -12.13 -2.35
C THR A 233 10.90 -10.77 -2.18
N GLY A 234 10.34 -9.89 -1.34
CA GLY A 234 10.90 -8.58 -1.04
C GLY A 234 11.06 -7.72 -2.29
N ARG A 235 12.31 -7.48 -2.69
CA ARG A 235 12.67 -6.61 -3.83
C ARG A 235 12.62 -7.27 -5.21
N LEU A 236 12.09 -8.49 -5.34
CA LEU A 236 12.03 -9.18 -6.64
C LEU A 236 11.25 -8.38 -7.70
N TRP A 237 10.26 -7.57 -7.32
CA TRP A 237 9.58 -6.66 -8.26
C TRP A 237 10.57 -5.74 -9.01
N CYS A 238 11.65 -5.32 -8.36
CA CYS A 238 12.68 -4.48 -8.96
C CYS A 238 13.44 -5.15 -10.13
N THR A 239 13.35 -6.48 -10.27
CA THR A 239 13.92 -7.23 -11.39
C THR A 239 13.06 -7.10 -12.64
N MET A 240 11.75 -7.22 -12.47
CA MET A 240 10.76 -7.17 -13.54
C MET A 240 10.18 -5.77 -13.77
N CYS A 241 10.55 -4.76 -12.97
CA CYS A 241 10.04 -3.40 -13.10
C CYS A 241 10.34 -2.83 -14.50
N PRO A 242 9.33 -2.33 -15.25
CA PRO A 242 9.52 -1.87 -16.62
C PRO A 242 10.12 -0.46 -16.72
N ILE A 243 10.02 0.35 -15.66
CA ILE A 243 10.43 1.76 -15.65
C ILE A 243 11.91 1.97 -16.06
N PRO A 244 12.90 1.22 -15.53
CA PRO A 244 14.29 1.39 -15.95
C PRO A 244 14.60 0.87 -17.35
N ALA A 245 13.75 0.02 -17.94
CA ALA A 245 14.11 -0.75 -19.14
C ALA A 245 14.49 0.13 -20.34
N PRO A 246 13.70 1.14 -20.76
CA PRO A 246 14.05 1.96 -21.92
C PRO A 246 15.35 2.74 -21.71
N GLY A 247 15.53 3.31 -20.50
CA GLY A 247 16.73 4.08 -20.16
C GLY A 247 17.98 3.23 -20.09
N GLU A 248 17.88 2.05 -19.49
CA GLU A 248 18.99 1.11 -19.34
C GLU A 248 19.41 0.50 -20.69
N TRP A 249 18.46 0.10 -21.53
CA TRP A 249 18.77 -0.43 -22.87
C TRP A 249 19.38 0.63 -23.77
N LEU A 250 18.92 1.89 -23.66
CA LEU A 250 19.48 3.03 -24.38
C LEU A 250 20.91 3.35 -23.90
N GLN A 251 21.13 3.39 -22.58
CA GLN A 251 22.45 3.60 -21.98
C GLN A 251 23.43 2.49 -22.37
N ARG A 252 23.00 1.22 -22.39
CA ARG A 252 23.81 0.04 -22.71
C ARG A 252 23.99 -0.20 -24.22
N ARG A 253 23.18 0.43 -25.08
CA ARG A 253 23.10 0.17 -26.54
C ARG A 253 22.88 -1.31 -26.88
N GLY A 254 22.24 -2.05 -25.97
CA GLY A 254 22.06 -3.49 -26.07
C GLY A 254 21.23 -4.04 -24.92
N ILE A 255 20.49 -5.12 -25.20
CA ILE A 255 19.56 -5.74 -24.24
C ILE A 255 20.24 -6.91 -23.51
N LEU A 256 20.88 -7.83 -24.24
CA LEU A 256 21.39 -9.10 -23.71
C LEU A 256 22.90 -9.19 -23.55
N VAL A 257 23.67 -8.55 -24.42
CA VAL A 257 25.13 -8.67 -24.46
C VAL A 257 25.75 -7.28 -24.48
N ARG A 258 26.83 -7.12 -23.72
CA ARG A 258 27.63 -5.89 -23.69
C ARG A 258 28.32 -5.71 -25.04
N ARG A 259 27.73 -4.88 -25.91
CA ARG A 259 28.38 -4.46 -27.16
C ARG A 259 29.49 -3.46 -26.82
N GLY A 260 30.71 -3.71 -27.30
CA GLY A 260 31.84 -2.81 -27.08
C GLY A 260 31.52 -1.41 -27.58
N GLY A 261 31.55 -0.43 -26.67
CA GLY A 261 31.23 0.97 -26.95
C GLY A 261 31.08 1.78 -25.67
N LYS A 262 31.30 3.10 -25.75
CA LYS A 262 31.00 4.00 -24.62
C LYS A 262 29.48 4.04 -24.38
N PRO A 263 29.01 3.97 -23.12
CA PRO A 263 27.58 4.05 -22.84
C PRO A 263 27.01 5.39 -23.34
N LEU A 264 25.74 5.39 -23.78
CA LEU A 264 25.04 6.60 -24.25
C LEU A 264 24.60 7.52 -23.08
N SER A 265 25.43 7.64 -22.05
CA SER A 265 25.15 8.48 -20.89
C SER A 265 26.30 9.40 -20.58
N LEU A 266 26.00 10.59 -20.04
CA LEU A 266 27.00 11.54 -19.53
C LEU A 266 27.80 10.96 -18.35
N ALA A 267 27.36 9.84 -17.77
CA ALA A 267 28.02 9.11 -16.69
C ALA A 267 28.35 9.98 -15.47
N ARG A 268 27.52 11.00 -15.19
CA ARG A 268 27.66 11.85 -14.01
C ARG A 268 27.36 11.03 -12.76
N LYS A 269 28.12 11.27 -11.70
CA LYS A 269 27.86 10.66 -10.38
C LYS A 269 26.73 11.40 -9.68
N TRP A 270 25.89 10.65 -8.95
CA TRP A 270 24.83 11.22 -8.12
C TRP A 270 25.43 12.11 -7.00
N PRO A 271 24.90 13.32 -6.76
CA PRO A 271 25.44 14.22 -5.74
C PRO A 271 25.31 13.64 -4.33
N ARG A 272 26.40 13.71 -3.55
CA ARG A 272 26.47 13.14 -2.19
C ARG A 272 25.42 13.68 -1.22
N LYS A 273 24.99 14.94 -1.37
CA LYS A 273 23.95 15.55 -0.51
C LYS A 273 22.57 14.89 -0.69
N LEU A 274 22.32 14.25 -1.84
CA LEU A 274 21.07 13.57 -2.16
C LEU A 274 21.19 12.04 -2.06
N ASP A 275 22.29 11.51 -1.51
CA ASP A 275 22.50 10.08 -1.29
C ASP A 275 21.80 9.62 0.00
N ASN A 276 20.48 9.83 0.07
CA ASN A 276 19.65 9.46 1.20
C ASN A 276 18.25 9.00 0.73
N VAL A 277 17.47 8.44 1.65
CA VAL A 277 16.13 7.88 1.35
C VAL A 277 15.05 8.96 1.25
N TRP A 278 15.35 10.21 1.63
CA TRP A 278 14.33 11.27 1.72
C TRP A 278 13.66 11.57 0.38
N LEU A 279 14.39 11.53 -0.74
CA LEU A 279 13.78 11.74 -2.05
C LEU A 279 12.74 10.65 -2.39
N GLN A 280 13.01 9.40 -2.04
CA GLN A 280 12.04 8.30 -2.21
C GLN A 280 10.83 8.50 -1.30
N ASN A 281 11.06 8.93 -0.06
CA ASN A 281 9.99 9.16 0.92
C ASN A 281 9.10 10.35 0.54
N VAL A 282 9.69 11.45 0.05
CA VAL A 282 8.93 12.61 -0.45
C VAL A 282 8.13 12.22 -1.68
N GLY A 283 8.72 11.47 -2.61
CA GLY A 283 7.99 10.93 -3.76
C GLY A 283 6.86 9.99 -3.35
N LEU A 284 7.07 9.16 -2.33
CA LEU A 284 6.04 8.26 -1.80
C LEU A 284 4.92 9.06 -1.15
N LEU A 285 5.26 10.02 -0.30
CA LEU A 285 4.31 10.91 0.36
C LEU A 285 3.44 11.64 -0.67
N ALA A 286 4.06 12.21 -1.72
CA ALA A 286 3.33 12.87 -2.80
C ALA A 286 2.33 11.92 -3.48
N VAL A 287 2.77 10.72 -3.91
CA VAL A 287 1.88 9.73 -4.52
C VAL A 287 0.76 9.30 -3.56
N THR A 288 1.04 9.17 -2.26
CA THR A 288 0.03 8.78 -1.28
C THR A 288 -0.98 9.89 -0.96
N ILE A 289 -0.54 11.15 -0.86
CA ILE A 289 -1.43 12.30 -0.61
C ILE A 289 -2.38 12.50 -1.79
N PHE A 290 -1.86 12.43 -3.01
CA PHE A 290 -2.66 12.56 -4.23
C PHE A 290 -3.26 11.24 -4.71
N SER A 291 -3.17 10.18 -3.90
CA SER A 291 -3.66 8.85 -4.26
C SER A 291 -5.14 8.83 -4.65
N PRO A 292 -6.07 9.54 -3.99
CA PRO A 292 -7.47 9.54 -4.41
C PRO A 292 -7.64 10.00 -5.85
N VAL A 293 -6.98 11.09 -6.24
CA VAL A 293 -7.04 11.65 -7.61
C VAL A 293 -6.38 10.71 -8.61
N ILE A 294 -5.21 10.16 -8.26
CA ILE A 294 -4.49 9.21 -9.12
C ILE A 294 -5.35 7.96 -9.38
N LEU A 295 -6.01 7.44 -8.34
CA LEU A 295 -6.80 6.20 -8.41
C LEU A 295 -8.17 6.37 -9.09
N THR A 296 -8.76 7.56 -9.07
CA THR A 296 -10.10 7.80 -9.63
C THR A 296 -10.06 8.40 -11.04
N ALA A 297 -8.99 9.12 -11.41
CA ALA A 297 -8.84 9.74 -12.72
C ALA A 297 -7.80 8.99 -13.58
N PRO A 298 -8.23 8.24 -14.63
CA PRO A 298 -7.33 7.49 -15.49
C PRO A 298 -6.26 8.32 -16.19
N SER A 299 -6.61 9.52 -16.66
CA SER A 299 -5.67 10.43 -17.31
C SER A 299 -4.53 10.84 -16.39
N VAL A 300 -4.83 11.12 -15.12
CA VAL A 300 -3.84 11.44 -14.09
C VAL A 300 -2.92 10.25 -13.85
N THR A 301 -3.46 9.03 -13.73
CA THR A 301 -2.64 7.81 -13.67
C THR A 301 -1.72 7.71 -14.89
N GLY A 302 -2.25 7.90 -16.11
CA GLY A 302 -1.47 7.86 -17.35
C GLY A 302 -0.30 8.84 -17.35
N PHE A 303 -0.54 10.09 -16.96
CA PHE A 303 0.50 11.12 -16.87
C PHE A 303 1.54 10.80 -15.80
N VAL A 304 1.14 10.31 -14.62
CA VAL A 304 2.08 9.94 -13.54
C VAL A 304 2.97 8.77 -13.98
N LEU A 305 2.39 7.74 -14.60
CA LEU A 305 3.14 6.59 -15.11
C LEU A 305 4.11 6.99 -16.23
N LEU A 306 3.67 7.85 -17.16
CA LEU A 306 4.51 8.41 -18.21
C LEU A 306 5.66 9.24 -17.62
N ALA A 307 5.37 10.11 -16.64
CA ALA A 307 6.37 10.92 -15.97
C ALA A 307 7.46 10.07 -15.31
N PHE A 308 7.11 8.92 -14.70
CA PHE A 308 8.10 8.00 -14.15
C PHE A 308 9.01 7.38 -15.21
N ILE A 309 8.48 6.96 -16.37
CA ILE A 309 9.31 6.44 -17.47
C ILE A 309 10.22 7.54 -18.01
N VAL A 310 9.68 8.72 -18.31
CA VAL A 310 10.44 9.84 -18.86
C VAL A 310 11.55 10.25 -17.89
N MET A 311 11.24 10.39 -16.60
CA MET A 311 12.22 10.70 -15.55
C MET A 311 13.32 9.63 -15.47
N ALA A 312 12.96 8.34 -15.53
CA ALA A 312 13.92 7.25 -15.49
C ALA A 312 14.85 7.26 -16.72
N VAL A 313 14.31 7.51 -17.92
CA VAL A 313 15.09 7.64 -19.15
C VAL A 313 16.03 8.83 -19.07
N VAL A 314 15.54 10.02 -18.73
CA VAL A 314 16.37 11.23 -18.59
C VAL A 314 17.50 11.01 -17.58
N LEU A 315 17.20 10.44 -16.41
CA LEU A 315 18.22 10.19 -15.39
C LEU A 315 19.23 9.13 -15.80
N SER A 316 18.84 8.10 -16.56
CA SER A 316 19.79 7.11 -17.10
C SER A 316 20.72 7.67 -18.19
N LEU A 317 20.28 8.71 -18.90
CA LEU A 317 21.10 9.43 -19.88
C LEU A 317 22.07 10.40 -19.22
N VAL A 318 21.68 11.04 -18.11
CA VAL A 318 22.52 12.00 -17.39
C VAL A 318 23.48 11.31 -16.40
N PHE A 319 22.98 10.34 -15.64
CA PHE A 319 23.72 9.68 -14.56
C PHE A 319 24.06 8.22 -14.88
N GLU A 320 24.97 7.65 -14.11
CA GLU A 320 25.36 6.25 -14.25
C GLU A 320 24.30 5.26 -13.73
N ARG A 321 24.03 4.19 -14.50
CA ARG A 321 23.22 3.02 -14.08
C ARG A 321 21.81 3.42 -13.57
N ARG A 322 21.21 2.63 -12.66
CA ARG A 322 19.83 2.80 -12.20
C ARG A 322 19.69 3.80 -11.04
N VAL A 323 20.05 5.07 -11.28
CA VAL A 323 19.91 6.15 -10.29
C VAL A 323 18.45 6.39 -9.89
N PHE A 324 17.52 6.42 -10.85
CA PHE A 324 16.10 6.59 -10.56
C PHE A 324 15.60 5.52 -9.57
N CYS A 325 15.88 4.25 -9.86
CA CYS A 325 15.44 3.13 -9.01
C CYS A 325 16.04 3.18 -7.60
N ARG A 326 17.29 3.65 -7.47
CA ARG A 326 18.01 3.67 -6.21
C ARG A 326 17.63 4.85 -5.30
N TYR A 327 17.39 6.03 -5.87
CA TYR A 327 17.26 7.27 -5.09
C TYR A 327 15.92 8.00 -5.23
N LEU A 328 15.16 7.76 -6.31
CA LEU A 328 13.93 8.53 -6.56
C LEU A 328 12.66 7.68 -6.58
N CYS A 329 12.75 6.40 -6.97
CA CYS A 329 11.59 5.53 -7.12
C CYS A 329 10.85 5.38 -5.77
N PRO A 330 9.62 5.91 -5.65
CA PRO A 330 8.88 5.90 -4.39
C PRO A 330 8.59 4.49 -3.89
N VAL A 331 8.13 3.65 -4.82
CA VAL A 331 7.82 2.23 -4.59
C VAL A 331 9.10 1.46 -4.25
N GLY A 332 10.23 1.82 -4.86
CA GLY A 332 11.53 1.24 -4.57
C GLY A 332 11.99 1.49 -3.13
N GLY A 333 11.78 2.69 -2.58
CA GLY A 333 12.06 3.00 -1.18
C GLY A 333 11.20 2.16 -0.24
N PHE A 334 9.89 2.16 -0.47
CA PHE A 334 8.90 1.40 0.31
C PHE A 334 9.24 -0.10 0.36
N ILE A 335 9.36 -0.77 -0.80
CA ILE A 335 9.67 -2.21 -0.88
C ILE A 335 11.03 -2.52 -0.23
N GLY A 336 11.97 -1.56 -0.25
CA GLY A 336 13.25 -1.69 0.44
C GLY A 336 13.14 -1.95 1.92
N LEU A 337 12.21 -1.29 2.61
CA LEU A 337 11.99 -1.49 4.04
C LEU A 337 11.44 -2.90 4.32
N TYR A 338 10.46 -3.35 3.55
CA TYR A 338 9.90 -4.70 3.69
C TYR A 338 10.86 -5.81 3.30
N SER A 339 11.83 -5.55 2.41
CA SER A 339 12.84 -6.54 2.04
C SER A 339 13.75 -6.97 3.19
N LEU A 340 13.78 -6.20 4.30
CA LEU A 340 14.53 -6.56 5.52
C LEU A 340 13.96 -7.78 6.24
N VAL A 341 12.67 -8.07 6.05
CA VAL A 341 11.97 -9.21 6.65
C VAL A 341 11.64 -10.31 5.63
N ALA A 342 11.95 -10.10 4.35
CA ALA A 342 11.65 -11.06 3.30
C ALA A 342 12.54 -12.33 3.41
N PRO A 343 12.00 -13.53 3.12
CA PRO A 343 12.74 -14.78 3.21
C PRO A 343 13.76 -14.98 2.08
N LEU A 344 13.61 -14.25 0.96
CA LEU A 344 14.54 -14.29 -0.17
C LEU A 344 15.66 -13.26 -0.01
N GLU A 345 16.91 -13.70 -0.06
CA GLU A 345 18.07 -12.82 -0.02
C GLU A 345 19.20 -13.27 -0.96
N LEU A 346 19.99 -12.30 -1.43
CA LEU A 346 21.21 -12.53 -2.18
C LEU A 346 22.42 -12.38 -1.24
N ARG A 347 23.26 -13.41 -1.15
CA ARG A 347 24.47 -13.41 -0.33
C ARG A 347 25.63 -14.07 -1.05
N VAL A 348 26.84 -13.73 -0.62
CA VAL A 348 28.06 -14.42 -1.06
C VAL A 348 27.99 -15.87 -0.59
N LYS A 349 28.12 -16.81 -1.54
CA LYS A 349 28.15 -18.25 -1.25
C LYS A 349 29.37 -18.64 -0.44
N ASP A 350 30.56 -18.30 -0.93
CA ASP A 350 31.84 -18.56 -0.26
C ASP A 350 32.64 -17.25 -0.10
N PRO A 351 32.79 -16.75 1.14
CA PRO A 351 33.61 -15.57 1.42
C PRO A 351 35.08 -15.72 1.05
N GLY A 352 35.64 -16.94 1.05
CA GLY A 352 37.04 -17.23 0.70
C GLY A 352 37.31 -16.96 -0.78
N VAL A 353 36.54 -17.60 -1.67
CA VAL A 353 36.58 -17.36 -3.12
C VAL A 353 36.34 -15.88 -3.42
N CYS A 354 35.36 -15.28 -2.75
CA CYS A 354 35.04 -13.88 -2.93
C CYS A 354 36.20 -12.96 -2.54
N ARG A 355 36.97 -13.25 -1.48
CA ARG A 355 38.14 -12.45 -1.10
C ARG A 355 39.27 -12.55 -2.13
N GLN A 356 39.51 -13.74 -2.67
CA GLN A 356 40.60 -14.02 -3.62
C GLN A 356 40.34 -13.42 -5.01
N HIS A 357 39.09 -13.31 -5.44
CA HIS A 357 38.74 -12.74 -6.75
C HIS A 357 39.07 -11.23 -6.82
N ARG A 358 40.05 -10.80 -7.62
CA ARG A 358 40.51 -9.39 -7.67
C ARG A 358 39.61 -8.47 -8.50
N GLU A 359 39.13 -8.92 -9.65
CA GLU A 359 38.48 -8.07 -10.65
C GLU A 359 36.98 -7.80 -10.37
N LYS A 360 36.41 -8.43 -9.32
CA LYS A 360 35.04 -8.18 -8.80
C LYS A 360 34.00 -7.92 -9.90
N GLU A 361 33.96 -8.82 -10.88
CA GLU A 361 33.07 -8.74 -12.04
C GLU A 361 31.58 -8.62 -11.66
N CYS A 362 31.18 -9.14 -10.50
CA CYS A 362 29.83 -8.98 -9.95
C CYS A 362 29.39 -7.51 -9.77
N TYR A 363 30.33 -6.55 -9.74
CA TYR A 363 30.06 -5.11 -9.70
C TYR A 363 30.49 -4.36 -10.95
N LEU A 364 31.63 -4.73 -11.56
CA LEU A 364 32.18 -4.08 -12.76
C LEU A 364 31.55 -4.58 -14.07
N GLY A 365 31.05 -5.82 -14.07
CA GLY A 365 30.68 -6.57 -15.27
C GLY A 365 31.90 -7.17 -15.96
N SER A 366 31.68 -8.19 -16.78
CA SER A 366 32.69 -8.85 -17.61
C SER A 366 32.32 -8.71 -19.10
N ALA A 367 33.03 -9.39 -19.99
CA ALA A 367 32.60 -9.55 -21.39
C ALA A 367 31.29 -10.34 -21.50
N GLU A 368 31.00 -11.16 -20.49
CA GLU A 368 29.86 -12.07 -20.42
C GLU A 368 28.66 -11.49 -19.66
N GLY A 369 28.76 -10.33 -19.02
CA GLY A 369 27.65 -9.84 -18.22
C GLY A 369 27.81 -8.41 -17.75
N TYR A 370 26.70 -7.78 -17.41
CA TYR A 370 26.72 -6.44 -16.86
C TYR A 370 26.99 -6.48 -15.35
N GLY A 371 27.72 -5.50 -14.84
CA GLY A 371 27.91 -5.36 -13.40
C GLY A 371 26.62 -4.91 -12.71
N CYS A 372 26.59 -4.96 -11.37
CA CYS A 372 25.41 -4.59 -10.59
C CYS A 372 24.82 -3.20 -10.98
N PRO A 373 23.63 -3.13 -11.59
CA PRO A 373 23.01 -1.86 -12.01
C PRO A 373 22.53 -1.01 -10.83
N TRP A 374 22.34 -1.63 -9.66
CA TRP A 374 21.95 -0.96 -8.41
C TRP A 374 23.12 -0.32 -7.66
N MET A 375 24.34 -0.39 -8.20
CA MET A 375 25.56 0.14 -7.55
C MET A 375 25.78 -0.43 -6.14
N VAL A 376 25.30 -1.67 -5.90
CA VAL A 376 25.51 -2.40 -4.65
C VAL A 376 26.73 -3.27 -4.82
N ARG A 377 27.56 -3.35 -3.78
CA ARG A 377 28.74 -4.23 -3.72
C ARG A 377 28.32 -5.56 -3.09
N PRO A 378 28.13 -6.65 -3.87
CA PRO A 378 27.55 -7.89 -3.33
C PRO A 378 28.34 -8.47 -2.16
N TRP A 379 29.66 -8.29 -2.15
CA TRP A 379 30.55 -8.79 -1.08
C TRP A 379 30.46 -8.05 0.25
N ARG A 380 29.85 -6.86 0.30
CA ARG A 380 29.57 -6.12 1.54
C ARG A 380 28.08 -6.05 1.87
N LEU A 381 27.25 -6.82 1.16
CA LEU A 381 25.80 -6.77 1.30
C LEU A 381 25.36 -7.47 2.60
N ARG A 382 25.06 -6.66 3.63
CA ARG A 382 24.54 -7.14 4.92
C ARG A 382 23.02 -7.06 5.05
N ARG A 383 22.38 -6.18 4.28
CA ARG A 383 20.94 -5.89 4.33
C ARG A 383 20.36 -5.94 2.92
N ASN A 384 19.11 -6.37 2.78
CA ASN A 384 18.44 -6.45 1.47
C ASN A 384 17.92 -5.09 0.97
N ALA A 385 17.83 -4.09 1.86
CA ALA A 385 17.18 -2.81 1.59
C ALA A 385 17.69 -2.06 0.36
N THR A 386 18.91 -2.29 -0.11
CA THR A 386 19.46 -1.62 -1.29
C THR A 386 19.63 -2.53 -2.52
N CYS A 387 19.45 -3.84 -2.36
CA CYS A 387 19.64 -4.81 -3.44
C CYS A 387 18.35 -5.01 -4.24
N GLY A 388 18.29 -4.57 -5.48
CA GLY A 388 17.13 -4.79 -6.34
C GLY A 388 16.98 -6.20 -6.93
N LEU A 389 17.75 -7.18 -6.42
CA LEU A 389 17.70 -8.60 -6.79
C LEU A 389 17.80 -8.90 -8.31
N CYS A 390 18.42 -8.02 -9.11
CA CYS A 390 18.45 -8.08 -10.58
C CYS A 390 19.19 -9.28 -11.22
N THR A 391 19.72 -10.22 -10.43
CA THR A 391 20.44 -11.44 -10.84
C THR A 391 21.67 -11.29 -11.73
N GLU A 392 22.01 -10.10 -12.23
CA GLU A 392 23.20 -9.81 -13.07
C GLU A 392 24.55 -10.22 -12.45
N CYS A 393 24.61 -10.45 -11.13
CA CYS A 393 25.83 -10.85 -10.43
C CYS A 393 25.92 -12.37 -10.13
N LEU A 394 24.97 -13.18 -10.63
CA LEU A 394 24.87 -14.64 -10.40
C LEU A 394 25.53 -15.47 -11.51
#